data_AF-A0A7M3X7D3-F1
#
_entry.id   AF-A0A7M3X7D3-F1
#
_cell.length_a   1.000
_cell.length_b   1.000
_cell.length_c   1.000
_cell.angle_alpha   90.00
_cell.angle_beta   90.00
_cell.angle_gamma   90.00
#
_symmetry.space_group_name_H-M   'P 1'
#
loop_
_entity.id
_entity.type
_entity.pdbx_description
1 polymer ?
#
loop_
_entity_poly.entity_id
_entity_poly.type
_entity_poly.pdbx_seq_one_letter_code
_entity_poly.pdbx_strand_id
1 'polypeptide(L)'
;MAGGGAIILVYILGPILISLLFPFLSWAIGRWYQDRLMNALLVKEKQQGNMLQSDQHLSTQSLMTTMTAESSTLLHVSICVGPSMGQIFFMWCKGVFGGRLHSYDVVLDYGRREALRRLNQQAKDLGCSSMVNIRIETSTVSFAKNDRSNTSSVEFLAFATGIRQ
;
A
#
# COMPACT_ATOMS: atom_id res chain seq x y z
N MET A 1 40.11 40.53 -8.79
CA MET A 1 39.62 39.42 -9.66
C MET A 1 39.19 38.18 -8.85
N ALA A 2 38.65 38.33 -7.63
CA ALA A 2 38.29 37.20 -6.76
C ALA A 2 36.78 36.84 -6.76
N GLY A 3 35.91 37.71 -7.31
CA GLY A 3 34.45 37.52 -7.28
C GLY A 3 33.91 36.55 -8.33
N GLY A 4 34.56 36.42 -9.49
CA GLY A 4 34.08 35.58 -10.60
C GLY A 4 34.12 34.09 -10.29
N GLY A 5 35.16 33.63 -9.57
CA GLY A 5 35.30 32.22 -9.19
C GLY A 5 34.22 31.77 -8.21
N ALA A 6 33.85 32.61 -7.23
CA ALA A 6 32.79 32.31 -6.27
C ALA A 6 31.41 32.18 -6.93
N ILE A 7 31.10 33.03 -7.91
CA ILE A 7 29.83 32.98 -8.65
C ILE A 7 29.73 31.68 -9.46
N ILE A 8 30.80 31.29 -10.16
CA ILE A 8 30.85 30.03 -10.92
C ILE A 8 30.67 28.82 -9.99
N LEU A 9 31.30 28.86 -8.81
CA LEU A 9 31.19 27.80 -7.80
C LEU A 9 29.75 27.66 -7.28
N VAL A 10 29.04 28.78 -7.07
CA VAL A 10 27.63 28.78 -6.67
C VAL A 10 26.72 28.20 -7.76
N TYR A 11 26.95 28.54 -9.03
CA TYR A 11 26.17 27.98 -10.15
C TYR A 11 26.37 26.47 -10.35
N ILE A 12 27.53 25.94 -9.96
CA ILE A 12 27.82 24.50 -10.04
C ILE A 12 27.30 23.77 -8.79
N LEU A 13 27.57 24.28 -7.59
CA LEU A 13 27.18 23.61 -6.34
C LEU A 13 25.69 23.72 -6.03
N GLY A 14 25.04 24.82 -6.40
CA GLY A 14 23.60 25.05 -6.20
C GLY A 14 22.71 23.94 -6.77
N PRO A 15 22.78 23.62 -8.08
CA PRO A 15 21.95 22.56 -8.67
C PRO A 15 22.29 21.16 -8.14
N ILE A 16 23.56 20.89 -7.80
CA ILE A 16 23.96 19.63 -7.18
C ILE A 16 23.29 19.48 -5.82
N LEU A 17 23.33 20.54 -4.99
CA LEU A 17 22.70 20.54 -3.68
C LEU A 17 21.18 20.36 -3.77
N ILE A 18 20.52 21.03 -4.71
CA ILE A 18 19.07 20.92 -4.93
C ILE A 18 18.69 19.49 -5.36
N SER A 19 19.47 18.92 -6.28
CA SER A 19 19.24 17.56 -6.79
C SER A 19 19.40 16.50 -5.69
N LEU A 20 20.33 16.72 -4.76
CA LEU A 20 20.50 15.89 -3.58
C LEU A 20 19.40 16.15 -2.53
N LEU A 21 18.99 17.39 -2.30
CA LEU A 21 18.02 17.73 -1.26
C LEU A 21 16.60 17.22 -1.60
N PHE A 22 16.21 17.26 -2.88
CA PHE A 22 14.87 16.87 -3.33
C PHE A 22 14.46 15.44 -2.92
N PRO A 23 15.22 14.36 -3.19
CA PRO A 23 14.84 13.02 -2.80
C PRO A 23 14.79 12.83 -1.28
N PHE A 24 15.65 13.52 -0.52
CA PHE A 24 15.61 13.49 0.94
C PHE A 24 14.34 14.12 1.49
N LEU A 25 13.96 15.30 0.98
CA LEU A 25 12.74 15.98 1.42
C LEU A 25 11.49 15.17 1.03
N SER A 26 11.45 14.63 -0.19
CA SER A 26 10.37 13.75 -0.65
C SER A 26 10.25 12.50 0.22
N TRP A 27 11.39 11.88 0.60
CA TRP A 27 11.39 10.72 1.48
C TRP A 27 10.90 11.05 2.89
N ALA A 28 11.33 12.18 3.47
CA ALA A 28 10.91 12.59 4.80
C ALA A 28 9.39 12.83 4.87
N ILE A 29 8.84 13.56 3.90
CA ILE A 29 7.40 13.82 3.80
C ILE A 29 6.63 12.51 3.53
N GLY A 30 7.14 11.67 2.62
CA GLY A 30 6.52 10.39 2.28
C GLY A 30 6.45 9.45 3.47
N ARG A 31 7.54 9.35 4.24
CA ARG A 31 7.60 8.53 5.45
C ARG A 31 6.63 9.03 6.52
N TRP A 32 6.61 10.34 6.78
CA TRP A 32 5.66 10.94 7.72
C TRP A 32 4.19 10.66 7.34
N TYR A 33 3.86 10.79 6.06
CA TYR A 33 2.52 10.52 5.56
C TYR A 33 2.14 9.03 5.69
N GLN A 34 3.05 8.12 5.36
CA GLN A 34 2.84 6.68 5.50
C GLN A 34 2.67 6.25 6.96
N ASP A 35 3.49 6.77 7.87
CA ASP A 35 3.37 6.49 9.30
C ASP A 35 2.01 6.93 9.81
N ARG A 36 1.53 8.11 9.39
CA ARG A 36 0.19 8.60 9.74
C ARG A 36 -0.91 7.68 9.22
N LEU A 37 -0.81 7.23 7.96
CA LEU A 37 -1.77 6.31 7.36
C LEU A 37 -1.80 4.96 8.09
N MET A 38 -0.62 4.39 8.37
CA MET A 38 -0.51 3.11 9.06
C MET A 38 -1.06 3.20 10.49
N ASN A 39 -0.77 4.27 11.21
CA ASN A 39 -1.33 4.51 12.54
C ASN A 39 -2.86 4.66 12.50
N ALA A 40 -3.39 5.35 11.49
CA ALA A 40 -4.83 5.46 11.30
C ALA A 40 -5.49 4.11 10.98
N LEU A 41 -4.83 3.24 10.20
CA LEU A 41 -5.31 1.87 9.98
C LEU A 41 -5.30 1.06 11.26
N LEU A 42 -4.21 1.11 12.02
CA LEU A 42 -4.08 0.40 13.29
C LEU A 42 -5.19 0.77 14.27
N VAL A 43 -5.53 2.05 14.36
CA VAL A 43 -6.65 2.51 15.21
C VAL A 43 -7.97 1.93 14.72
N LYS A 44 -8.24 1.95 13.41
CA LYS A 44 -9.48 1.41 12.82
C LYS A 44 -9.58 -0.11 13.00
N GLU A 45 -8.49 -0.83 12.81
CA GLU A 45 -8.44 -2.28 13.03
C GLU A 45 -8.68 -2.65 14.49
N LYS A 46 -8.11 -1.89 15.44
CA LYS A 46 -8.39 -2.06 16.88
C LYS A 46 -9.86 -1.83 17.21
N GLN A 47 -10.46 -0.78 16.64
CA GLN A 47 -11.90 -0.50 16.80
C GLN A 47 -12.77 -1.60 16.18
N GLN A 48 -12.30 -2.21 15.10
CA GLN A 48 -12.96 -3.30 14.38
C GLN A 48 -12.69 -4.68 15.00
N GLY A 49 -12.13 -4.73 16.22
CA GLY A 49 -11.59 -5.91 16.91
C GLY A 49 -12.34 -7.25 16.72
N ASN A 50 -11.54 -8.33 16.73
CA ASN A 50 -11.87 -9.75 16.52
C ASN A 50 -12.33 -10.20 15.12
N MET A 51 -12.87 -9.35 14.26
CA MET A 51 -13.42 -9.84 12.98
C MET A 51 -12.34 -10.20 11.92
N LEU A 52 -11.18 -9.54 11.96
CA LEU A 52 -10.04 -9.82 11.06
C LEU A 52 -9.12 -10.94 11.59
N GLN A 53 -9.25 -11.32 12.86
CA GLN A 53 -8.44 -12.33 13.55
C GLN A 53 -9.17 -13.66 13.77
N SER A 54 -10.46 -13.76 13.44
CA SER A 54 -11.12 -15.06 13.38
C SER A 54 -10.55 -15.84 12.20
N ASP A 55 -9.70 -16.82 12.50
CA ASP A 55 -9.13 -17.82 11.57
C ASP A 55 -10.17 -18.51 10.65
N GLN A 56 -11.46 -18.35 10.96
CA GLN A 56 -12.59 -18.82 10.16
C GLN A 56 -12.83 -18.07 8.84
N HIS A 57 -12.35 -16.83 8.67
CA HIS A 57 -12.68 -16.01 7.48
C HIS A 57 -11.61 -16.01 6.38
N LEU A 58 -10.42 -16.57 6.65
CA LEU A 58 -9.28 -16.51 5.72
C LEU A 58 -9.05 -17.81 4.94
N SER A 59 -9.80 -18.87 5.25
CA SER A 59 -9.61 -20.16 4.59
C SER A 59 -10.43 -20.24 3.30
N THR A 60 -9.73 -20.37 2.17
CA THR A 60 -10.27 -20.74 0.86
C THR A 60 -10.97 -22.11 0.87
N GLN A 61 -10.92 -22.86 1.99
CA GLN A 61 -11.23 -24.30 2.02
C GLN A 61 -12.26 -24.74 3.07
N SER A 62 -12.81 -23.87 3.93
CA SER A 62 -13.82 -24.34 4.88
C SER A 62 -15.19 -24.45 4.18
N LEU A 63 -15.57 -25.68 3.84
CA LEU A 63 -16.94 -26.01 3.45
C LEU A 63 -17.85 -25.69 4.65
N MET A 64 -18.50 -24.53 4.66
CA MET A 64 -19.49 -24.19 5.69
C MET A 64 -20.76 -25.03 5.47
N THR A 65 -20.79 -26.24 6.02
CA THR A 65 -21.87 -27.22 5.80
C THR A 65 -23.14 -26.93 6.63
N THR A 66 -23.11 -25.96 7.55
CA THR A 66 -24.15 -25.77 8.57
C THR A 66 -25.02 -24.52 8.37
N MET A 67 -24.73 -23.66 7.39
CA MET A 67 -25.45 -22.39 7.24
C MET A 67 -26.42 -22.43 6.04
N THR A 68 -27.72 -22.33 6.32
CA THR A 68 -28.73 -21.97 5.32
C THR A 68 -28.50 -20.52 4.91
N ALA A 69 -27.96 -20.30 3.71
CA ALA A 69 -27.79 -18.96 3.15
C ALA A 69 -29.14 -18.49 2.57
N GLU A 70 -29.66 -17.36 3.06
CA GLU A 70 -30.84 -16.70 2.49
C GLU A 70 -30.47 -16.07 1.13
N SER A 71 -29.28 -15.46 1.05
CA SER A 71 -28.73 -14.91 -0.19
C SER A 71 -27.20 -14.84 -0.17
N SER A 72 -26.60 -14.78 -1.36
CA SER A 72 -25.17 -14.57 -1.53
C SER A 72 -24.91 -13.40 -2.46
N THR A 73 -23.86 -12.63 -2.17
CA THR A 73 -23.46 -11.45 -2.94
C THR A 73 -21.96 -11.47 -3.18
N LEU A 74 -21.52 -11.09 -4.39
CA LEU A 74 -20.10 -10.90 -4.67
C LEU A 74 -19.64 -9.58 -4.03
N LEU A 75 -18.62 -9.66 -3.19
CA LEU A 75 -17.93 -8.53 -2.60
C LEU A 75 -16.63 -8.28 -3.36
N HIS A 76 -16.33 -7.03 -3.63
CA HIS A 76 -15.18 -6.62 -4.41
C HIS A 76 -14.70 -5.22 -4.00
N VAL A 77 -13.38 -5.10 -3.83
CA VAL A 77 -12.69 -3.83 -3.57
C VAL A 77 -11.40 -3.79 -4.38
N SER A 78 -11.15 -2.66 -5.04
CA SER A 78 -9.83 -2.32 -5.59
C SER A 78 -9.25 -1.12 -4.86
N ILE A 79 -7.95 -1.18 -4.57
CA ILE A 79 -7.16 -0.03 -4.10
C ILE A 79 -5.82 0.01 -4.81
N CYS A 80 -5.28 1.22 -5.02
CA CYS A 80 -3.93 1.40 -5.55
C CYS A 80 -3.06 2.12 -4.52
N VAL A 81 -1.87 1.58 -4.27
CA VAL A 81 -0.93 2.10 -3.27
C VAL A 81 0.48 2.13 -3.87
N GLY A 82 1.27 3.11 -3.47
CA GLY A 82 2.62 3.29 -3.99
C GLY A 82 3.54 4.04 -3.03
N PRO A 83 4.85 3.79 -3.08
CA PRO A 83 5.84 4.58 -2.35
C PRO A 83 5.97 5.99 -2.94
N SER A 84 6.46 6.92 -2.13
CA SER A 84 6.83 8.27 -2.59
C SER A 84 8.07 8.25 -3.49
N MET A 85 8.25 9.30 -4.30
CA MET A 85 9.41 9.45 -5.19
C MET A 85 10.76 9.34 -4.46
N GLY A 86 10.90 9.96 -3.29
CA GLY A 86 12.11 9.84 -2.47
C GLY A 86 12.37 8.40 -2.01
N GLN A 87 11.34 7.66 -1.63
CA GLN A 87 11.47 6.24 -1.27
C GLN A 87 11.87 5.37 -2.47
N ILE A 88 11.36 5.67 -3.66
CA ILE A 88 11.78 5.03 -4.91
C ILE A 88 13.26 5.30 -5.17
N PHE A 89 13.73 6.54 -4.98
CA PHE A 89 15.13 6.90 -5.16
C PHE A 89 16.06 6.13 -4.20
N PHE A 90 15.79 6.15 -2.90
CA PHE A 90 16.61 5.43 -1.92
C PHE A 90 16.61 3.91 -2.14
N MET A 91 15.50 3.38 -2.62
CA MET A 91 15.36 1.99 -2.97
C MET A 91 16.14 1.62 -4.23
N TRP A 92 16.19 2.50 -5.23
CA TRP A 92 17.08 2.35 -6.39
C TRP A 92 18.54 2.32 -5.95
N CYS A 93 18.96 3.25 -5.07
CA CYS A 93 20.31 3.24 -4.50
C CYS A 93 20.61 1.92 -3.75
N LYS A 94 19.67 1.46 -2.91
CA LYS A 94 19.81 0.20 -2.17
C LYS A 94 19.78 -1.02 -3.08
N GLY A 95 19.07 -0.96 -4.21
CA GLY A 95 18.97 -2.04 -5.19
C GLY A 95 20.32 -2.43 -5.79
N VAL A 96 21.29 -1.50 -5.86
CA VAL A 96 22.65 -1.78 -6.33
C VAL A 96 23.40 -2.72 -5.38
N PHE A 97 23.20 -2.57 -4.08
CA PHE A 97 23.83 -3.41 -3.04
C PHE A 97 23.00 -4.65 -2.69
N GLY A 98 21.71 -4.66 -3.05
CA GLY A 98 20.77 -5.76 -2.78
C GLY A 98 20.13 -5.75 -1.39
N GLY A 99 19.40 -6.82 -1.11
CA GLY A 99 18.67 -7.05 0.14
C GLY A 99 17.22 -6.52 0.15
N ARG A 100 16.58 -6.62 1.32
CA ARG A 100 15.14 -6.33 1.51
C ARG A 100 14.81 -4.84 1.34
N LEU A 101 13.76 -4.54 0.57
CA LEU A 101 13.31 -3.17 0.28
C LEU A 101 12.14 -2.77 1.19
N HIS A 102 12.48 -2.24 2.38
CA HIS A 102 11.51 -1.94 3.43
C HIS A 102 10.33 -1.05 2.98
N SER A 103 10.58 -0.04 2.14
CA SER A 103 9.52 0.85 1.63
C SER A 103 8.46 0.10 0.81
N TYR A 104 8.84 -0.94 0.06
CA TYR A 104 7.86 -1.78 -0.62
C TYR A 104 7.10 -2.66 0.36
N ASP A 105 7.78 -3.26 1.34
CA ASP A 105 7.12 -4.10 2.35
C ASP A 105 6.02 -3.33 3.09
N VAL A 106 6.31 -2.09 3.50
CA VAL A 106 5.34 -1.23 4.20
C VAL A 106 4.14 -0.91 3.33
N VAL A 107 4.36 -0.58 2.05
CA VAL A 107 3.27 -0.28 1.11
C VAL A 107 2.43 -1.52 0.81
N LEU A 108 3.06 -2.69 0.67
CA LEU A 108 2.36 -3.95 0.40
C LEU A 108 1.54 -4.40 1.61
N ASP A 109 2.09 -4.31 2.82
CA ASP A 109 1.37 -4.62 4.06
C ASP A 109 0.16 -3.69 4.25
N TYR A 110 0.38 -2.38 4.07
CA TYR A 110 -0.68 -1.38 4.10
C TYR A 110 -1.78 -1.70 3.09
N GLY A 111 -1.42 -2.00 1.84
CA GLY A 111 -2.37 -2.30 0.78
C GLY A 111 -3.23 -3.52 1.10
N ARG A 112 -2.59 -4.62 1.50
CA ARG A 112 -3.31 -5.86 1.88
C ARG A 112 -4.32 -5.61 3.00
N ARG A 113 -3.92 -4.90 4.04
CA ARG A 113 -4.75 -4.64 5.23
C ARG A 113 -5.88 -3.67 4.94
N GLU A 114 -5.61 -2.60 4.20
CA GLU A 114 -6.65 -1.64 3.81
C GLU A 114 -7.67 -2.26 2.85
N ALA A 115 -7.25 -3.12 1.92
CA ALA A 115 -8.15 -3.81 1.00
C ALA A 115 -9.10 -4.73 1.77
N LEU A 116 -8.57 -5.55 2.69
CA LEU A 116 -9.38 -6.40 3.56
C LEU A 116 -10.32 -5.60 4.45
N ARG A 117 -9.86 -4.50 5.04
CA ARG A 117 -10.71 -3.63 5.88
C ARG A 117 -11.89 -3.07 5.09
N ARG A 118 -11.64 -2.57 3.87
CA ARG A 118 -12.68 -2.05 2.98
C ARG A 118 -13.65 -3.14 2.52
N LEU A 119 -13.15 -4.34 2.22
CA LEU A 119 -13.99 -5.48 1.84
C LEU A 119 -14.93 -5.86 2.99
N ASN A 120 -14.42 -5.88 4.22
CA ASN A 120 -15.24 -6.10 5.42
C ASN A 120 -16.26 -4.99 5.66
N GLN A 121 -15.89 -3.73 5.41
CA GLN A 121 -16.84 -2.62 5.50
C GLN A 121 -17.99 -2.80 4.49
N GLN A 122 -17.66 -3.14 3.24
CA GLN A 122 -18.66 -3.42 2.20
C GLN A 122 -19.59 -4.58 2.60
N ALA A 123 -19.06 -5.63 3.23
CA ALA A 123 -19.88 -6.74 3.74
C ALA A 123 -20.87 -6.29 4.81
N LYS A 124 -20.42 -5.45 5.75
CA LYS A 124 -21.28 -4.88 6.80
C LYS A 124 -22.35 -3.97 6.22
N ASP A 125 -22.00 -3.14 5.26
CA ASP A 125 -22.92 -2.22 4.60
C ASP A 125 -24.03 -2.98 3.84
N LEU A 126 -23.72 -4.16 3.30
CA LEU A 126 -24.67 -5.06 2.64
C LEU A 126 -25.43 -5.98 3.62
N GLY A 127 -25.13 -5.91 4.92
CA GLY A 127 -25.75 -6.75 5.93
C GLY A 127 -25.38 -8.23 5.80
N CYS A 128 -24.20 -8.55 5.27
CA CYS A 128 -23.69 -9.92 5.22
C CYS A 128 -23.27 -10.38 6.62
N SER A 129 -23.78 -11.53 7.04
CA SER A 129 -23.44 -12.17 8.32
C SER A 129 -22.05 -12.81 8.29
N SER A 130 -21.61 -13.29 7.11
CA SER A 130 -20.30 -13.91 6.93
C SER A 130 -19.72 -13.62 5.55
N MET A 131 -18.40 -13.77 5.43
CA MET A 131 -17.65 -13.68 4.18
C MET A 131 -16.77 -14.93 4.04
N VAL A 132 -16.79 -15.53 2.85
CA VAL A 132 -16.05 -16.75 2.51
C VAL A 132 -15.30 -16.59 1.18
N ASN A 133 -14.30 -17.46 0.96
CA ASN A 133 -13.46 -17.50 -0.25
C ASN A 133 -12.81 -16.13 -0.58
N ILE A 134 -12.24 -15.49 0.43
CA ILE A 134 -11.52 -14.22 0.26
C ILE A 134 -10.25 -14.46 -0.55
N ARG A 135 -10.08 -13.70 -1.64
CA ARG A 135 -8.87 -13.69 -2.46
C ARG A 135 -8.40 -12.26 -2.64
N ILE A 136 -7.08 -12.10 -2.68
CA ILE A 136 -6.44 -10.81 -2.94
C ILE A 136 -5.46 -11.04 -4.08
N GLU A 137 -5.70 -10.37 -5.20
CA GLU A 137 -4.81 -10.31 -6.33
C GLU A 137 -4.03 -8.99 -6.29
N THR A 138 -2.75 -9.07 -6.65
CA THR A 138 -1.87 -7.91 -6.72
C THR A 138 -1.38 -7.75 -8.14
N SER A 139 -1.67 -6.60 -8.75
CA SER A 139 -1.24 -6.22 -10.08
C SER A 139 -0.32 -5.00 -9.99
N THR A 140 0.73 -4.99 -10.79
CA THR A 140 1.69 -3.89 -10.76
C THR A 140 1.32 -2.91 -11.86
N VAL A 141 0.74 -1.79 -11.47
CA VAL A 141 0.19 -0.79 -12.39
C VAL A 141 1.33 -0.02 -13.08
N SER A 142 2.40 0.28 -12.35
CA SER A 142 3.60 0.88 -12.93
C SER A 142 4.86 0.36 -12.22
N PHE A 143 5.81 -0.15 -13.01
CA PHE A 143 7.19 -0.33 -12.58
C PHE A 143 8.06 0.60 -13.41
N ALA A 144 8.86 1.43 -12.74
CA ALA A 144 9.82 2.36 -13.34
C ALA A 144 10.93 1.68 -14.18
N LYS A 145 10.80 0.37 -14.49
CA LYS A 145 11.82 -0.42 -15.15
C LYS A 145 11.81 -0.31 -16.68
N ASN A 146 10.69 0.07 -17.32
CA ASN A 146 10.60 0.05 -18.79
C ASN A 146 9.72 1.11 -19.46
N ASP A 147 9.09 2.01 -18.72
CA ASP A 147 8.26 3.07 -19.32
C ASP A 147 8.52 4.40 -18.62
N ARG A 148 8.27 5.51 -19.32
CA ARG A 148 8.64 6.90 -18.96
C ARG A 148 8.06 7.43 -17.63
N SER A 149 7.49 6.57 -16.79
CA SER A 149 6.94 6.90 -15.48
C SER A 149 7.94 6.61 -14.36
N ASN A 150 8.33 7.64 -13.62
CA ASN A 150 9.14 7.52 -12.39
C ASN A 150 8.34 7.01 -11.17
N THR A 151 7.13 6.51 -11.39
CA THR A 151 6.20 6.12 -10.33
C THR A 151 6.14 4.61 -10.20
N SER A 152 6.15 4.10 -8.97
CA SER A 152 5.82 2.71 -8.68
C SER A 152 4.48 2.65 -7.95
N SER A 153 3.57 1.82 -8.45
CA SER A 153 2.27 1.60 -7.82
C SER A 153 1.80 0.17 -8.02
N VAL A 154 1.14 -0.35 -6.99
CA VAL A 154 0.60 -1.71 -6.93
C VAL A 154 -0.88 -1.59 -6.61
N GLU A 155 -1.70 -2.22 -7.45
CA GLU A 155 -3.12 -2.37 -7.22
C GLU A 155 -3.37 -3.69 -6.47
N PHE A 156 -4.27 -3.61 -5.50
CA PHE A 156 -4.77 -4.72 -4.72
C PHE A 156 -6.26 -4.87 -5.04
N LEU A 157 -6.59 -6.00 -5.64
CA LEU A 157 -7.94 -6.42 -5.95
C LEU A 157 -8.35 -7.50 -4.95
N ALA A 158 -9.21 -7.16 -4.01
CA ALA A 158 -9.76 -8.10 -3.04
C ALA A 158 -11.21 -8.45 -3.37
N PHE A 159 -11.53 -9.74 -3.41
CA PHE A 159 -12.89 -10.22 -3.70
C PHE A 159 -13.24 -11.43 -2.84
N ALA A 160 -14.55 -11.58 -2.57
CA ALA A 160 -15.08 -12.65 -1.74
C ALA A 160 -16.58 -12.86 -1.98
N THR A 161 -17.15 -13.89 -1.38
CA THR A 161 -18.60 -14.10 -1.35
C THR A 161 -19.13 -13.74 0.03
N GLY A 162 -20.01 -12.73 0.08
CA GLY A 162 -20.79 -12.38 1.26
C GLY A 162 -22.02 -13.29 1.35
N ILE A 163 -22.31 -13.77 2.55
CA ILE A 163 -23.48 -14.62 2.85
C ILE A 163 -24.35 -13.89 3.85
N ARG A 164 -25.66 -13.81 3.54
CA ARG A 164 -26.69 -13.34 4.45
C ARG A 164 -27.48 -14.54 4.99
N GLN A 165 -27.67 -14.55 6.30
CA GLN A 165 -28.49 -15.52 7.02
C GLN A 165 -29.83 -14.90 7.38
#